data_AF-A0A951DWN0-F1
#
_entry.id   AF-A0A951DWN0-F1
#
_cell.length_a   1.000
_cell.length_b   1.000
_cell.length_c   1.000
_cell.angle_alpha   90.00
_cell.angle_beta   90.00
_cell.angle_gamma   90.00
#
_symmetry.space_group_name_H-M   'P 1'
#
loop_
_entity.id
_entity.type
_entity.pdbx_description
1 polymer ?
#
loop_
_entity_poly.entity_id
_entity_poly.type
_entity_poly.pdbx_seq_one_letter_code
_entity_poly.pdbx_strand_id
1 'polypeptide(L)'
;MATFADPEVSASLLRWHVDAGVDLALDDHPHDRFAESREQSARRAAPERESLRPQAQRRPLPNTDEAMPKPLPAPALPRSAPVAPLEAAETARALAASAHSLDELRAILETFDGCALKATATRLVFADGNPQAPLMLVGEAPGAEEDRQGKPFVGRAGRLLDKMLLAIGLDRSQV
;
A
#
# COMPACT_ATOMS: atom_id res chain seq x y z
N MET A 1 34.45 -4.99 -12.86
CA MET A 1 35.21 -4.74 -11.61
C MET A 1 35.82 -3.35 -11.76
N ALA A 2 35.07 -2.30 -11.39
CA ALA A 2 35.52 -0.92 -11.57
C ALA A 2 36.56 -0.60 -10.50
N THR A 3 37.76 -0.25 -10.93
CA THR A 3 38.85 0.11 -10.02
C THR A 3 38.55 1.49 -9.44
N PHE A 4 38.26 1.57 -8.14
CA PHE A 4 38.08 2.83 -7.38
C PHE A 4 39.44 3.55 -7.16
N ALA A 5 40.25 3.67 -8.22
CA ALA A 5 41.61 4.19 -8.13
C ALA A 5 41.68 5.72 -8.18
N ASP A 6 40.57 6.39 -8.50
CA ASP A 6 40.52 7.86 -8.57
C ASP A 6 40.01 8.45 -7.24
N PRO A 7 40.85 9.22 -6.51
CA PRO A 7 40.45 9.88 -5.27
C PRO A 7 39.30 10.87 -5.45
N GLU A 8 39.19 11.51 -6.62
CA GLU A 8 38.16 12.53 -6.89
C GLU A 8 36.77 11.86 -7.08
N VAL A 9 36.74 10.72 -7.76
CA VAL A 9 35.54 9.89 -7.90
C VAL A 9 35.10 9.34 -6.54
N SER A 10 36.05 8.86 -5.75
CA SER A 10 35.78 8.32 -4.41
C SER A 10 35.22 9.40 -3.47
N ALA A 11 35.79 10.60 -3.48
CA ALA A 11 35.29 11.74 -2.71
C ALA A 11 33.88 12.16 -3.15
N SER A 12 33.62 12.16 -4.45
CA SER A 12 32.31 12.52 -5.01
C SER A 12 31.23 11.49 -4.62
N LEU A 13 31.57 10.20 -4.61
CA LEU A 13 30.67 9.13 -4.17
C LEU A 13 30.35 9.23 -2.67
N LEU A 14 31.36 9.51 -1.84
CA LEU A 14 31.14 9.72 -0.40
C LEU A 14 30.27 10.94 -0.13
N ARG A 15 30.49 12.05 -0.85
CA ARG A 15 29.64 13.24 -0.77
C ARG A 15 28.18 12.91 -1.07
N TRP A 16 27.95 12.15 -2.14
CA TRP A 16 26.60 11.71 -2.52
C TRP A 16 25.92 10.89 -1.43
N HIS A 17 26.65 9.97 -0.77
CA HIS A 17 26.10 9.21 0.35
C HIS A 17 25.77 10.08 1.57
N VAL A 18 26.62 11.05 1.89
CA VAL A 18 26.35 12.02 2.98
C VAL A 18 25.12 12.86 2.66
N ASP A 19 24.99 13.37 1.44
CA ASP A 19 23.83 14.15 1.00
C ASP A 19 22.54 13.31 0.99
N ALA A 20 22.65 11.99 0.77
CA ALA A 20 21.55 11.02 0.90
C ALA A 20 21.21 10.67 2.36
N GLY A 21 21.89 11.27 3.34
CA GLY A 21 21.65 11.08 4.77
C GLY A 21 22.31 9.84 5.36
N VAL A 22 23.28 9.23 4.68
CA VAL A 22 24.06 8.11 5.23
C VAL A 22 25.10 8.65 6.21
N ASP A 23 25.00 8.23 7.47
CA ASP A 23 25.82 8.69 8.60
C ASP A 23 26.72 7.61 9.19
N LEU A 24 26.50 6.33 8.83
CA LEU A 24 27.26 5.20 9.34
C LEU A 24 27.54 4.15 8.25
N ALA A 25 28.82 3.74 8.14
CA ALA A 25 29.22 2.54 7.42
C ALA A 25 29.30 1.36 8.40
N LEU A 26 28.60 0.26 8.11
CA LEU A 26 28.52 -0.91 9.00
C LEU A 26 29.69 -1.87 8.79
N ASP A 27 29.92 -2.29 7.54
CA ASP A 27 31.02 -3.16 7.15
C ASP A 27 31.33 -3.01 5.66
N ASP A 28 32.47 -3.56 5.24
CA ASP A 28 32.98 -3.47 3.86
C ASP A 28 32.39 -4.56 2.94
N HIS A 29 31.45 -5.38 3.42
CA HIS A 29 30.86 -6.46 2.67
C HIS A 29 29.52 -6.03 2.06
N PRO A 30 29.30 -6.19 0.74
CA PRO A 30 28.00 -5.90 0.14
C PRO A 30 26.97 -6.96 0.59
N HIS A 31 25.91 -6.53 1.28
CA HIS A 31 24.81 -7.40 1.70
C HIS A 31 23.64 -7.35 0.70
N ASP A 32 23.28 -8.48 0.08
CA ASP A 32 22.03 -8.61 -0.69
C ASP A 32 20.86 -8.93 0.25
N ARG A 33 20.27 -7.86 0.81
CA ARG A 33 19.10 -7.95 1.70
C ARG A 33 17.88 -8.58 1.03
N PHE A 34 17.77 -8.56 -0.30
CA PHE A 34 16.66 -9.19 -1.01
C PHE A 34 16.83 -10.71 -1.07
N ALA A 35 18.06 -11.21 -1.27
CA ALA A 35 18.35 -12.64 -1.19
C ALA A 35 18.12 -13.16 0.23
N GLU A 36 18.62 -12.46 1.24
CA GLU A 36 18.42 -12.81 2.65
C GLU A 36 16.93 -12.91 3.03
N SER A 37 16.11 -11.97 2.55
CA SER A 37 14.66 -11.95 2.80
C SER A 37 13.93 -13.12 2.11
N ARG A 38 14.32 -13.47 0.88
CA ARG A 38 13.79 -14.65 0.17
C ARG A 38 14.14 -15.94 0.90
N GLU A 39 15.38 -16.07 1.37
CA GLU A 39 15.82 -17.24 2.14
C GLU A 39 15.10 -17.36 3.48
N GLN A 40 14.95 -16.26 4.24
CA GLN A 40 14.19 -16.26 5.48
C GLN A 40 12.71 -16.63 5.25
N SER A 41 12.12 -16.13 4.17
CA SER A 41 10.74 -16.48 3.78
C SER A 41 10.62 -17.95 3.40
N ALA A 42 11.60 -18.51 2.68
CA ALA A 42 11.64 -19.93 2.34
C ALA A 42 11.83 -20.82 3.57
N ARG A 43 12.70 -20.43 4.51
CA ARG A 43 12.89 -21.13 5.80
C ARG A 43 11.63 -21.12 6.66
N ARG A 44 10.88 -20.00 6.67
CA ARG A 44 9.56 -19.91 7.32
C ARG A 44 8.47 -20.72 6.61
N ALA A 45 8.67 -21.06 5.33
CA ALA A 45 7.69 -21.78 4.53
C ALA A 45 7.88 -23.31 4.52
N ALA A 46 9.00 -23.85 5.01
CA ALA A 46 9.31 -25.28 5.09
C ALA A 46 9.13 -25.83 6.54
N PRO A 47 8.81 -27.11 6.73
CA PRO A 47 7.46 -27.66 6.68
C PRO A 47 6.93 -28.00 8.09
N GLU A 48 5.98 -27.21 8.58
CA GLU A 48 5.02 -27.62 9.62
C GLU A 48 3.61 -27.80 9.02
N ARG A 49 3.54 -28.01 7.69
CA ARG A 49 2.29 -28.10 6.90
C ARG A 49 1.95 -29.51 6.42
N GLU A 50 2.74 -30.52 6.78
CA GLU A 50 2.54 -31.90 6.30
C GLU A 50 1.38 -32.64 7.01
N SER A 51 0.95 -32.22 8.22
CA SER A 51 0.07 -33.04 9.06
C SER A 51 -1.42 -32.69 9.07
N LEU A 52 -1.90 -31.71 8.27
CA LEU A 52 -3.29 -31.23 8.36
C LEU A 52 -4.07 -31.20 7.03
N ARG A 53 -3.76 -32.06 6.06
CA ARG A 53 -4.64 -32.25 4.89
C ARG A 53 -5.61 -33.41 5.14
N PRO A 54 -6.91 -33.20 5.38
CA PRO A 54 -7.88 -34.28 5.34
C PRO A 54 -7.96 -34.83 3.91
N GLN A 55 -7.93 -36.15 3.77
CA GLN A 55 -8.13 -36.83 2.49
C GLN A 55 -9.57 -36.61 2.00
N ALA A 56 -9.79 -35.56 1.21
CA ALA A 56 -11.04 -35.37 0.49
C ALA A 56 -11.07 -36.33 -0.72
N GLN A 57 -11.96 -37.32 -0.66
CA GLN A 57 -12.26 -38.24 -1.74
C GLN A 57 -12.63 -37.46 -3.00
N ARG A 58 -11.89 -37.69 -4.10
CA ARG A 58 -12.18 -37.10 -5.41
C ARG A 58 -13.40 -37.80 -6.02
N ARG A 59 -14.56 -37.13 -6.02
CA ARG A 59 -15.68 -37.51 -6.89
C ARG A 59 -15.43 -36.96 -8.29
N PRO A 60 -15.70 -37.70 -9.38
CA PRO A 60 -15.57 -37.16 -10.74
C PRO A 60 -16.68 -36.13 -10.98
N LEU A 61 -16.32 -34.99 -11.56
CA LEU A 61 -17.26 -34.01 -12.09
C LEU A 61 -17.79 -34.51 -13.45
N PRO A 62 -19.09 -34.36 -13.76
CA PRO A 62 -19.61 -34.65 -15.09
C PRO A 62 -19.10 -33.61 -16.11
N ASN A 63 -18.73 -34.09 -17.30
CA ASN A 63 -18.37 -33.23 -18.44
C ASN A 63 -19.61 -32.50 -18.94
N THR A 64 -19.66 -31.19 -18.75
CA THR A 64 -20.51 -30.29 -19.54
C THR A 64 -19.61 -29.50 -20.47
N ASP A 65 -19.70 -29.83 -21.75
CA ASP A 65 -19.16 -29.07 -22.87
C ASP A 65 -20.02 -27.80 -23.05
N GLU A 66 -19.89 -26.85 -22.12
CA GLU A 66 -20.51 -25.53 -22.24
C GLU A 66 -19.43 -24.50 -22.54
N ALA A 67 -19.52 -23.93 -23.75
CA ALA A 67 -18.63 -22.90 -24.25
C ALA A 67 -18.54 -21.72 -23.28
N MET A 68 -17.31 -21.33 -22.94
CA MET A 68 -17.03 -20.11 -22.19
C MET A 68 -17.68 -18.90 -22.89
N PRO A 69 -18.46 -18.04 -22.20
CA PRO A 69 -18.91 -16.80 -22.78
C PRO A 69 -17.70 -15.90 -23.04
N LYS A 70 -17.62 -15.40 -24.28
CA LYS A 70 -16.61 -14.44 -24.72
C LYS A 70 -16.61 -13.22 -23.78
N PRO A 71 -15.45 -12.68 -23.37
CA PRO A 71 -15.42 -11.52 -22.46
C PRO A 71 -16.20 -10.37 -23.08
N LEU A 72 -17.14 -9.81 -22.31
CA LEU A 72 -17.80 -8.57 -22.70
C LEU A 72 -16.74 -7.46 -22.85
N PRO A 73 -16.89 -6.56 -23.85
CA PRO A 73 -15.99 -5.42 -23.98
C PRO A 73 -16.08 -4.58 -22.71
N ALA A 74 -14.93 -4.25 -22.13
CA ALA A 74 -14.85 -3.34 -20.99
C ALA A 74 -15.55 -2.01 -21.35
N PRO A 75 -16.39 -1.45 -20.47
CA PRO A 75 -16.98 -0.15 -20.71
C PRO A 75 -15.86 0.88 -20.87
N ALA A 76 -15.89 1.63 -21.98
CA ALA A 76 -14.96 2.73 -22.18
C ALA A 76 -15.21 3.77 -21.10
N LEU A 77 -14.27 3.89 -20.15
CA LEU A 77 -14.32 4.91 -19.11
C LEU A 77 -14.38 6.29 -19.78
N PRO A 78 -15.25 7.21 -19.31
CA PRO A 78 -15.20 8.59 -19.76
C PRO A 78 -13.83 9.15 -19.38
N ARG A 79 -13.06 9.54 -20.38
CA ARG A 79 -11.81 10.29 -20.18
C ARG A 79 -12.20 11.71 -19.77
N SER A 80 -12.46 11.94 -18.49
CA SER A 80 -12.34 13.31 -17.98
C SER A 80 -10.87 13.72 -18.19
N ALA A 81 -10.67 14.80 -18.94
CA ALA A 81 -9.34 15.34 -19.13
C ALA A 81 -8.75 15.67 -17.76
N PRO A 82 -7.49 15.30 -17.47
CA PRO A 82 -6.89 15.67 -16.20
C PRO A 82 -6.79 17.21 -16.17
N VAL A 83 -7.42 17.82 -15.17
CA VAL A 83 -7.02 19.15 -14.71
C VAL A 83 -5.51 19.10 -14.48
N ALA A 84 -4.79 20.17 -14.85
CA ALA A 84 -3.35 20.21 -14.65
C ALA A 84 -3.04 19.84 -13.19
N PRO A 85 -2.13 18.88 -12.92
CA PRO A 85 -1.96 18.31 -11.57
C PRO A 85 -1.74 19.34 -10.46
N LEU A 86 -1.15 20.48 -10.79
CA LEU A 86 -0.89 21.58 -9.86
C LEU A 86 -2.17 22.35 -9.48
N GLU A 87 -3.00 22.72 -10.44
CA GLU A 87 -4.25 23.46 -10.21
C GLU A 87 -5.26 22.62 -9.40
N ALA A 88 -5.33 21.31 -9.69
CA ALA A 88 -6.15 20.37 -8.94
C ALA A 88 -5.67 20.27 -7.48
N ALA A 89 -4.36 20.22 -7.25
CA ALA A 89 -3.79 20.16 -5.90
C ALA A 89 -4.04 21.45 -5.10
N GLU A 90 -3.95 22.62 -5.74
CA GLU A 90 -4.26 23.91 -5.10
C GLU A 90 -5.73 24.02 -4.72
N THR A 91 -6.62 23.64 -5.64
CA THR A 91 -8.07 23.60 -5.37
C THR A 91 -8.39 22.62 -4.24
N ALA A 92 -7.78 21.43 -4.24
CA ALA A 92 -7.94 20.45 -3.17
C ALA A 92 -7.52 21.01 -1.81
N ARG A 93 -6.38 21.70 -1.74
CA ARG A 93 -5.91 22.36 -0.50
C ARG A 93 -6.88 23.42 -0.02
N ALA A 94 -7.38 24.28 -0.93
CA ALA A 94 -8.32 25.34 -0.57
C ALA A 94 -9.65 24.77 -0.03
N LEU A 95 -10.19 23.73 -0.67
CA LEU A 95 -11.41 23.06 -0.20
C LEU A 95 -11.17 22.35 1.13
N ALA A 96 -10.07 21.60 1.29
CA ALA A 96 -9.74 20.94 2.54
C ALA A 96 -9.56 21.93 3.71
N ALA A 97 -8.97 23.11 3.46
CA ALA A 97 -8.81 24.17 4.46
C ALA A 97 -10.15 24.79 4.90
N SER A 98 -11.22 24.62 4.12
CA SER A 98 -12.56 25.10 4.47
C SER A 98 -13.35 24.13 5.37
N ALA A 99 -12.88 22.90 5.55
CA ALA A 99 -13.51 21.92 6.42
C ALA A 99 -13.18 22.17 7.90
N HIS A 100 -14.20 22.20 8.75
CA HIS A 100 -14.06 22.37 10.20
C HIS A 100 -14.28 21.06 10.98
N SER A 101 -14.62 19.97 10.30
CA SER A 101 -14.78 18.64 10.88
C SER A 101 -14.37 17.55 9.89
N LEU A 102 -14.12 16.33 10.40
CA LEU A 102 -13.86 15.17 9.55
C LEU A 102 -15.06 14.82 8.67
N ASP A 103 -16.29 15.06 9.15
CA ASP A 103 -17.50 14.81 8.37
C ASP A 103 -17.63 15.79 7.20
N GLU A 104 -17.32 17.08 7.42
CA GLU A 104 -17.26 18.07 6.35
C GLU A 104 -16.15 17.74 5.34
N LEU A 105 -14.97 17.35 5.81
CA LEU A 105 -13.86 16.93 4.95
C LEU A 105 -14.25 15.71 4.10
N ARG A 106 -14.96 14.74 4.69
CA ARG A 106 -15.48 13.56 4.00
C ARG A 106 -16.45 13.97 2.89
N ALA A 107 -17.39 14.87 3.17
CA ALA A 107 -18.35 15.36 2.19
C ALA A 107 -17.65 16.07 1.01
N ILE A 108 -16.64 16.90 1.29
CA ILE A 108 -15.83 17.56 0.25
C ILE A 108 -15.12 16.53 -0.64
N LEU A 109 -14.51 15.50 -0.04
CA LEU A 109 -13.80 14.46 -0.78
C LEU A 109 -14.72 13.61 -1.66
N GLU A 110 -15.96 13.33 -1.23
CA GLU A 110 -16.94 12.59 -2.03
C GLU A 110 -17.29 13.34 -3.33
N THR A 111 -17.39 14.66 -3.26
CA THR A 111 -17.74 15.52 -4.41
C THR A 111 -16.54 16.06 -5.18
N PHE A 112 -15.30 15.79 -4.75
CA PHE A 112 -14.11 16.31 -5.42
C PHE A 112 -13.82 15.54 -6.71
N ASP A 113 -13.82 16.23 -7.85
CA ASP A 113 -13.59 15.64 -9.18
C ASP A 113 -12.19 15.93 -9.76
N GLY A 114 -11.36 16.70 -9.03
CA GLY A 114 -9.98 16.99 -9.43
C GLY A 114 -8.98 15.84 -9.23
N CYS A 115 -9.44 14.67 -8.78
CA CYS A 115 -8.58 13.51 -8.48
C CYS A 115 -8.70 12.45 -9.58
N ALA A 116 -7.63 12.27 -10.38
CA ALA A 116 -7.60 11.27 -11.44
C ALA A 116 -7.80 9.83 -10.94
N LEU A 117 -7.41 9.52 -9.69
CA LEU A 117 -7.58 8.20 -9.08
C LEU A 117 -9.06 7.83 -8.89
N LYS A 118 -9.95 8.82 -8.79
CA LYS A 118 -11.40 8.62 -8.65
C LYS A 118 -12.01 7.89 -9.85
N ALA A 119 -11.41 8.02 -11.04
CA ALA A 119 -11.88 7.35 -12.25
C ALA A 119 -11.75 5.82 -12.19
N THR A 120 -10.84 5.31 -11.37
CA THR A 120 -10.57 3.86 -11.24
C THR A 120 -10.89 3.30 -9.86
N ALA A 121 -11.05 4.15 -8.85
CA ALA A 121 -11.42 3.73 -7.50
C ALA A 121 -12.89 3.29 -7.45
N THR A 122 -13.20 2.27 -6.66
CA THR A 122 -14.55 1.78 -6.43
C THR A 122 -15.22 2.52 -5.27
N ARG A 123 -14.47 2.82 -4.20
CA ARG A 123 -15.00 3.49 -3.01
C ARG A 123 -14.01 4.50 -2.45
N LEU A 124 -14.55 5.56 -1.87
CA LEU A 124 -13.74 6.47 -1.07
C LEU A 124 -13.32 5.75 0.22
N VAL A 125 -12.01 5.66 0.45
CA VAL A 125 -11.41 5.23 1.71
C VAL A 125 -10.94 6.48 2.44
N PHE A 126 -11.67 6.87 3.49
CA PHE A 126 -11.45 8.12 4.21
C PHE A 126 -10.63 7.92 5.49
N ALA A 127 -11.30 7.62 6.60
CA ALA A 127 -10.70 7.40 7.91
C ALA A 127 -11.56 6.40 8.69
N ASP A 128 -10.95 5.74 9.69
CA ASP A 128 -11.58 4.83 10.65
C ASP A 128 -10.83 4.95 11.97
N GLY A 129 -11.51 4.78 13.10
CA GLY A 129 -10.94 4.97 14.44
C GLY A 129 -11.60 6.10 15.24
N ASN A 130 -10.88 6.65 16.19
CA ASN A 130 -11.35 7.71 17.09
C ASN A 130 -10.79 9.08 16.67
N PRO A 131 -11.64 10.01 16.18
CA PRO A 131 -11.24 11.37 15.81
C PRO A 131 -10.62 12.19 16.96
N GLN A 132 -10.86 11.79 18.21
CA GLN A 132 -10.34 12.44 19.41
C GLN A 132 -9.09 11.73 19.96
N ALA A 133 -8.56 10.72 19.26
CA ALA A 133 -7.35 10.04 19.67
C ALA A 133 -6.12 10.97 19.60
N PRO A 134 -5.15 10.82 20.52
CA PRO A 134 -3.91 11.61 20.48
C PRO A 134 -2.93 11.17 19.40
N LEU A 135 -3.21 10.05 18.70
CA LEU A 135 -2.37 9.46 17.67
C LEU A 135 -3.19 9.29 16.39
N MET A 136 -2.67 9.75 15.26
CA MET A 136 -3.23 9.50 13.94
C MET A 136 -2.21 8.74 13.09
N LEU A 137 -2.67 7.67 12.45
CA LEU A 137 -1.82 6.84 11.57
C LEU A 137 -2.16 7.13 10.11
N VAL A 138 -1.20 7.65 9.36
CA VAL A 138 -1.35 7.95 7.93
C VAL A 138 -0.55 6.93 7.11
N GLY A 139 -1.24 6.20 6.25
CA GLY A 139 -0.64 5.22 5.34
C GLY A 139 -0.38 5.80 3.95
N GLU A 140 -0.02 4.91 3.03
CA GLU A 140 0.00 5.20 1.60
C GLU A 140 -1.42 5.20 0.99
N ALA A 141 -1.51 5.14 -0.35
CA ALA A 141 -2.78 5.03 -1.05
C ALA A 141 -3.53 3.71 -0.70
N PRO A 142 -4.88 3.70 -0.75
CA PRO A 142 -5.66 2.51 -0.49
C PRO A 142 -5.31 1.34 -1.42
N GLY A 143 -5.16 0.15 -0.85
CA GLY A 143 -5.01 -1.09 -1.61
C GLY A 143 -6.34 -1.63 -2.13
N ALA A 144 -6.28 -2.77 -2.81
CA ALA A 144 -7.47 -3.40 -3.41
C ALA A 144 -8.53 -3.87 -2.39
N GLU A 145 -8.12 -4.25 -1.17
CA GLU A 145 -9.05 -4.66 -0.14
C GLU A 145 -9.72 -3.43 0.51
N GLU A 146 -8.92 -2.40 0.74
CA GLU A 146 -9.38 -1.10 1.25
C GLU A 146 -10.39 -0.46 0.29
N ASP A 147 -10.07 -0.38 -1.01
CA ASP A 147 -10.99 0.13 -2.05
C ASP A 147 -12.29 -0.69 -2.12
N ARG A 148 -12.18 -2.03 -1.99
CA ARG A 148 -13.38 -2.88 -1.96
C ARG A 148 -14.24 -2.63 -0.74
N GLN A 149 -13.64 -2.42 0.44
CA GLN A 149 -14.40 -2.29 1.69
C GLN A 149 -14.76 -0.84 2.05
N GLY A 150 -14.09 0.15 1.46
CA GLY A 150 -14.22 1.56 1.85
C GLY A 150 -13.59 1.88 3.21
N LYS A 151 -12.69 1.01 3.70
CA LYS A 151 -12.07 1.14 5.03
C LYS A 151 -10.54 1.07 4.94
N PRO A 152 -9.81 1.92 5.68
CA PRO A 152 -8.35 1.90 5.66
C PRO A 152 -7.82 0.66 6.40
N PHE A 153 -6.64 0.20 6.01
CA PHE A 153 -5.90 -0.86 6.71
C PHE A 153 -6.69 -2.16 6.99
N VAL A 154 -7.48 -2.65 6.04
CA VAL A 154 -8.19 -3.95 6.16
C VAL A 154 -7.41 -5.12 5.54
N GLY A 155 -6.39 -4.81 4.73
CA GLY A 155 -5.54 -5.78 4.06
C GLY A 155 -4.53 -6.49 4.97
N ARG A 156 -3.53 -7.15 4.36
CA ARG A 156 -2.47 -7.88 5.09
C ARG A 156 -1.63 -6.96 5.97
N ALA A 157 -1.25 -5.79 5.44
CA ALA A 157 -0.48 -4.80 6.18
C ALA A 157 -1.30 -4.23 7.34
N GLY A 158 -2.60 -4.02 7.14
CA GLY A 158 -3.51 -3.59 8.18
C GLY A 158 -3.61 -4.54 9.37
N ARG A 159 -3.73 -5.85 9.09
CA ARG A 159 -3.69 -6.89 10.15
C ARG A 159 -2.36 -6.97 10.89
N LEU A 160 -1.26 -6.59 10.24
CA LEU A 160 0.03 -6.48 10.92
C LEU A 160 0.07 -5.25 11.83
N LEU A 161 -0.46 -4.12 11.35
CA LEU A 161 -0.59 -2.90 12.14
C LEU A 161 -1.46 -3.14 13.39
N ASP A 162 -2.55 -3.91 13.29
CA ASP A 162 -3.37 -4.28 14.45
C ASP A 162 -2.54 -5.02 15.51
N LYS A 163 -1.67 -5.95 15.11
CA LYS A 163 -0.78 -6.67 16.04
C LYS A 163 0.26 -5.75 16.66
N MET A 164 0.76 -4.77 15.91
CA MET A 164 1.72 -3.79 16.42
C MET A 164 1.07 -2.87 17.47
N LEU A 165 -0.16 -2.41 17.22
CA LEU A 165 -0.94 -1.63 18.19
C LEU A 165 -1.20 -2.45 19.46
N LEU A 166 -1.64 -3.71 19.31
CA LEU A 166 -1.89 -4.59 20.45
C LEU A 166 -0.62 -4.81 21.28
N ALA A 167 0.56 -4.90 20.64
CA ALA A 167 1.83 -5.08 21.34
C ALA A 167 2.20 -3.88 22.24
N ILE A 168 1.68 -2.69 21.94
CA ILE A 168 1.86 -1.48 22.76
C ILE A 168 0.64 -1.15 23.62
N GLY A 169 -0.32 -2.08 23.73
CA GLY A 169 -1.53 -1.91 24.54
C GLY A 169 -2.58 -0.96 23.95
N LEU A 170 -2.57 -0.77 22.63
CA LEU A 170 -3.56 0.03 21.90
C LEU A 170 -4.38 -0.86 20.95
N ASP A 171 -5.58 -0.39 20.58
CA ASP A 171 -6.38 -0.92 19.49
C ASP A 171 -6.91 0.18 18.55
N ARG A 172 -7.57 -0.23 17.45
CA ARG A 172 -8.07 0.68 16.40
C ARG A 172 -9.14 1.67 16.87
N SER A 173 -9.86 1.40 17.96
CA SER A 173 -10.82 2.33 18.55
C SER A 173 -10.16 3.42 19.40
N GLN A 174 -8.85 3.32 19.63
CA GLN A 174 -8.06 4.24 20.44
C GLN A 174 -7.11 5.12 19.62
N VAL A 175 -7.09 4.96 18.30
CA VAL A 175 -6.25 5.68 17.31
C VAL A 175 -7.07 6.16 16.12
#